data_AF-A0A5K8A314-F1
#
_entry.id   AF-A0A5K8A314-F1
#
_cell.length_a   1.000
_cell.length_b   1.000
_cell.length_c   1.000
_cell.angle_alpha   90.00
_cell.angle_beta   90.00
_cell.angle_gamma   90.00
#
_symmetry.space_group_name_H-M   'P 1'
#
loop_
_entity.id
_entity.type
_entity.pdbx_description
1 polymer ?
#
loop_
_entity_poly.entity_id
_entity_poly.type
_entity_poly.pdbx_seq_one_letter_code
_entity_poly.pdbx_strand_id
1 'polypeptide(L)'
;MLFFRQALRDKLTLFTMALAFSLIAFWAQQKGGGVGSYAAYPVGDRIFNAAMAYIGYLLKTFWPENLSVFYPFDNDIPFIQGSLATLLVVALSAAAWRWGGYAKPLLVGWFWFIVTLIPTIGIIKIGDFSMADRYLYIPQIGLFIVFSWGAYQIATRWLNPIMVAVACCLIIGLLTLASYHQVKHWQSSGTLFAHALEVNPHNYFAHYAMGRLLASQREYDRALDHFSRAVNLAPDKYTMRIDFGRALIVKSRFREALEVLETLIPLNHPSHQRGELYFLKGLALMGMGRSGEAESNFIHALNTDSEEYANNVASKSDSGGTIDRGEIRVGVKRETSHLVYLAKIGYANWRLDQEKMYKKQKNASE
;
A
#
# COMPACT_ATOMS: atom_id res chain seq x y z
N MET A 1 28.95 33.97 -13.09
CA MET A 1 29.40 32.57 -13.29
C MET A 1 30.19 31.99 -12.12
N LEU A 2 31.15 32.72 -11.52
CA LEU A 2 31.98 32.23 -10.40
C LEU A 2 31.18 31.84 -9.15
N PHE A 3 30.23 32.69 -8.71
CA PHE A 3 29.33 32.39 -7.58
C PHE A 3 28.51 31.12 -7.76
N PHE A 4 28.02 30.86 -8.97
CA PHE A 4 27.23 29.66 -9.26
C PHE A 4 28.09 28.39 -9.19
N ARG A 5 29.33 28.45 -9.71
CA ARG A 5 30.29 27.33 -9.61
C ARG A 5 30.68 27.03 -8.17
N GLN A 6 30.86 28.05 -7.35
CA GLN A 6 31.19 27.88 -5.94
C GLN A 6 30.01 27.30 -5.14
N ALA A 7 28.81 27.85 -5.33
CA ALA A 7 27.58 27.29 -4.74
C ALA A 7 27.33 25.83 -5.17
N LEU A 8 27.65 25.46 -6.41
CA LEU A 8 27.56 24.07 -6.86
C LEU A 8 28.57 23.16 -6.14
N ARG A 9 29.81 23.65 -5.96
CA ARG A 9 30.88 22.92 -5.28
C ARG A 9 30.57 22.71 -3.80
N ASP A 10 30.03 23.73 -3.14
CA ASP A 10 29.63 23.67 -1.73
C ASP A 10 28.45 22.71 -1.51
N LYS A 11 27.58 22.58 -2.51
CA LYS A 11 26.45 21.63 -2.49
C LYS A 11 26.80 20.24 -3.00
N LEU A 12 28.01 20.03 -3.53
CA LEU A 12 28.42 18.73 -4.09
C LEU A 12 28.30 17.62 -3.03
N THR A 13 28.72 17.89 -1.79
CA THR A 13 28.60 16.95 -0.66
C THR A 13 27.14 16.59 -0.37
N LEU A 14 26.23 17.56 -0.45
CA LEU A 14 24.80 17.29 -0.26
C LEU A 14 24.24 16.45 -1.40
N PHE A 15 24.64 16.72 -2.65
CA PHE A 15 24.24 15.92 -3.81
C PHE A 15 24.78 14.50 -3.76
N THR A 16 26.04 14.30 -3.34
CA THR A 16 26.62 12.96 -3.20
C THR A 16 25.93 12.17 -2.08
N MET A 17 25.63 12.80 -0.94
CA MET A 17 24.85 12.18 0.13
C MET A 17 23.43 11.83 -0.36
N ALA A 18 22.74 12.76 -1.02
CA ALA A 18 21.40 12.52 -1.56
C ALA A 18 21.38 11.36 -2.56
N LEU A 19 22.38 11.28 -3.45
CA LEU A 19 22.53 10.17 -4.39
C LEU A 19 22.77 8.86 -3.67
N ALA A 20 23.67 8.82 -2.68
CA ALA A 20 23.95 7.62 -1.90
C ALA A 20 22.69 7.11 -1.16
N PHE A 21 21.95 8.00 -0.48
CA PHE A 21 20.69 7.63 0.18
C PHE A 21 19.61 7.20 -0.81
N SER A 22 19.55 7.81 -1.99
CA SER A 22 18.61 7.41 -3.04
C SER A 22 18.91 6.00 -3.56
N LEU A 23 20.19 5.66 -3.74
CA LEU A 23 20.63 4.32 -4.14
C LEU A 23 20.36 3.28 -3.05
N ILE A 24 20.63 3.61 -1.78
CA ILE A 24 20.33 2.76 -0.63
C ILE A 24 18.81 2.51 -0.55
N ALA A 25 18.00 3.57 -0.67
CA ALA A 25 16.55 3.47 -0.64
C ALA A 25 16.01 2.60 -1.79
N PHE A 26 16.51 2.81 -3.01
CA PHE A 26 16.15 1.99 -4.17
C PHE A 26 16.49 0.52 -3.95
N TRP A 27 17.71 0.21 -3.49
CA TRP A 27 18.15 -1.15 -3.22
C TRP A 27 17.35 -1.81 -2.09
N ALA A 28 17.07 -1.08 -1.01
CA ALA A 28 16.25 -1.56 0.09
C ALA A 28 14.81 -1.86 -0.35
N GLN A 29 14.21 -1.01 -1.20
CA GLN A 29 12.87 -1.24 -1.74
C GLN A 29 12.83 -2.40 -2.73
N GLN A 30 13.88 -2.59 -3.53
CA GLN A 30 13.99 -3.72 -4.45
C GLN A 30 14.06 -5.06 -3.69
N LYS A 31 14.84 -5.12 -2.60
CA LYS A 31 14.91 -6.30 -1.74
C LYS A 31 13.65 -6.53 -0.90
N GLY A 32 13.00 -5.46 -0.45
CA GLY A 32 11.78 -5.53 0.36
C GLY A 32 10.50 -5.86 -0.41
N GLY A 33 10.59 -6.14 -1.72
CA GLY A 33 9.42 -6.39 -2.57
C GLY A 33 8.50 -5.18 -2.78
N GLY A 34 8.91 -3.98 -2.34
CA GLY A 34 8.16 -2.74 -2.49
C GLY A 34 8.27 -2.12 -3.89
N VAL A 35 9.30 -2.51 -4.64
CA VAL A 35 9.38 -2.30 -6.08
C VAL A 35 8.57 -3.42 -6.76
N GLY A 36 7.25 -3.27 -6.77
CA GLY A 36 6.42 -4.02 -7.71
C GLY A 36 6.94 -3.75 -9.13
N SER A 37 7.01 -4.80 -9.95
CA SER A 37 7.64 -4.79 -11.28
C SER A 37 7.40 -3.47 -12.02
N TYR A 38 8.46 -2.71 -12.32
CA TYR A 38 8.39 -1.51 -13.17
C TYR A 38 7.72 -1.79 -14.53
N ALA A 39 7.61 -3.07 -14.92
CA ALA A 39 6.95 -3.54 -16.12
C ALA A 39 5.42 -3.69 -15.99
N ALA A 40 4.84 -3.60 -14.78
CA ALA A 40 3.40 -3.72 -14.58
C ALA A 40 2.61 -2.47 -15.02
N TYR A 41 3.26 -1.29 -15.02
CA TYR A 41 2.59 -0.02 -15.33
C TYR A 41 3.31 0.73 -16.46
N PRO A 42 2.64 0.96 -17.61
CA PRO A 42 3.15 1.80 -18.69
C PRO A 42 3.60 3.18 -18.21
N VAL A 43 4.57 3.78 -18.91
CA VAL A 43 5.07 5.13 -18.56
C VAL A 43 3.98 6.20 -18.73
N GLY A 44 3.11 6.04 -19.74
CA GLY A 44 1.99 6.95 -20.00
C GLY A 44 1.05 7.05 -18.79
N ASP A 45 0.59 5.92 -18.26
CA ASP A 45 -0.35 5.87 -17.13
C ASP A 45 0.27 6.46 -15.86
N ARG A 46 1.59 6.26 -15.67
CA ARG A 46 2.34 6.89 -14.57
C ARG A 46 2.38 8.40 -14.69
N ILE A 47 2.57 8.94 -15.90
CA ILE A 47 2.56 10.39 -16.16
C ILE A 47 1.15 10.95 -15.92
N PHE A 48 0.11 10.28 -16.45
CA PHE A 48 -1.27 10.70 -16.24
C PHE A 48 -1.68 10.66 -14.77
N ASN A 49 -1.33 9.60 -14.05
CA ASN A 49 -1.53 9.52 -12.61
C ASN A 49 -0.79 10.65 -11.88
N ALA A 50 0.46 10.93 -12.25
CA ALA A 50 1.23 12.00 -11.59
C ALA A 50 0.57 13.37 -11.81
N ALA A 51 0.12 13.67 -13.03
CA ALA A 51 -0.59 14.90 -13.34
C ALA A 51 -1.93 15.01 -12.57
N MET A 52 -2.70 13.93 -12.55
CA MET A 52 -3.94 13.83 -11.76
C MET A 52 -3.67 14.02 -10.26
N ALA A 53 -2.61 13.43 -9.73
CA ALA A 53 -2.22 13.56 -8.33
C ALA A 53 -1.79 14.98 -7.99
N TYR A 54 -1.04 15.68 -8.87
CA TYR A 54 -0.71 17.10 -8.66
C TYR A 54 -1.96 17.96 -8.53
N ILE A 55 -2.94 17.77 -9.41
CA ILE A 55 -4.21 18.49 -9.37
C ILE A 55 -5.01 18.12 -8.11
N GLY A 56 -5.12 16.82 -7.81
CA GLY A 56 -5.82 16.33 -6.62
C GLY A 56 -5.22 16.89 -5.34
N TYR A 57 -3.90 16.94 -5.23
CA TYR A 57 -3.19 17.55 -4.11
C TYR A 57 -3.35 19.06 -4.03
N LEU A 58 -3.38 19.76 -5.17
CA LEU A 58 -3.68 21.19 -5.20
C LEU A 58 -5.08 21.44 -4.63
N LEU A 59 -6.09 20.70 -5.11
CA LEU A 59 -7.47 20.81 -4.64
C LEU A 59 -7.60 20.47 -3.15
N LYS A 60 -7.04 19.33 -2.72
CA LYS A 60 -7.06 18.89 -1.32
C LYS A 60 -6.34 19.85 -0.36
N THR A 61 -5.42 20.68 -0.85
CA THR A 61 -4.78 21.72 -0.02
C THR A 61 -5.76 22.82 0.38
N PHE A 62 -6.76 23.12 -0.47
CA PHE A 62 -7.79 24.12 -0.17
C PHE A 62 -9.07 23.52 0.40
N TRP A 63 -9.44 22.33 -0.09
CA TRP A 63 -10.68 21.66 0.25
C TRP A 63 -10.39 20.17 0.49
N PRO A 64 -9.96 19.79 1.72
CA PRO A 64 -9.53 18.44 2.06
C PRO A 64 -10.73 17.50 2.28
N GLU A 65 -11.57 17.32 1.26
CA GLU A 65 -12.69 16.38 1.29
C GLU A 65 -12.29 14.99 0.77
N ASN A 66 -13.14 14.01 1.08
CA ASN A 66 -13.04 12.64 0.59
C ASN A 66 -11.63 12.05 0.79
N LEU A 67 -11.11 12.19 2.03
CA LEU A 67 -9.82 11.66 2.41
C LEU A 67 -9.95 10.16 2.69
N SER A 68 -9.19 9.36 1.94
CA SER A 68 -9.20 7.90 2.05
C SER A 68 -7.89 7.39 2.65
N VAL A 69 -7.98 6.29 3.41
CA VAL A 69 -6.80 5.57 3.93
C VAL A 69 -5.90 5.03 2.82
N PHE A 70 -6.49 4.75 1.65
CA PHE A 70 -5.78 4.20 0.50
C PHE A 70 -6.43 4.64 -0.80
N TYR A 71 -5.62 5.13 -1.74
CA TYR A 71 -6.04 5.50 -3.09
C TYR A 71 -5.45 4.47 -4.05
N PRO A 72 -6.23 3.49 -4.55
CA PRO A 72 -5.71 2.50 -5.50
C PRO A 72 -5.18 3.19 -6.75
N PHE A 73 -4.13 2.64 -7.34
CA PHE A 73 -3.69 3.08 -8.65
C PHE A 73 -4.75 2.75 -9.71
N ASP A 74 -5.08 3.74 -10.52
CA ASP A 74 -6.02 3.59 -11.62
C ASP A 74 -5.23 3.42 -12.93
N ASN A 75 -5.38 2.25 -13.55
CA ASN A 75 -4.75 1.91 -14.82
C ASN A 75 -5.52 2.44 -16.02
N ASP A 76 -6.77 2.87 -15.82
CA ASP A 76 -7.71 3.15 -16.91
C ASP A 76 -8.06 4.65 -16.98
N ILE A 77 -7.10 5.52 -16.63
CA ILE A 77 -7.29 6.96 -16.74
C ILE A 77 -7.56 7.31 -18.21
N PRO A 78 -8.75 7.88 -18.55
CA PRO A 78 -9.08 8.21 -19.93
C PRO A 78 -8.04 9.16 -20.54
N PHE A 79 -7.60 8.86 -21.76
CA PHE A 79 -6.53 9.62 -22.42
C PHE A 79 -6.78 11.13 -22.44
N ILE A 80 -8.03 11.56 -22.69
CA ILE A 80 -8.40 12.98 -22.71
C ILE A 80 -8.22 13.60 -21.31
N GLN A 81 -8.67 12.91 -20.27
CA GLN A 81 -8.57 13.38 -18.89
C GLN A 81 -7.11 13.48 -18.45
N GLY A 82 -6.30 12.45 -18.69
CA GLY A 82 -4.87 12.46 -18.41
C GLY A 82 -4.11 13.56 -19.19
N SER A 83 -4.48 13.79 -20.45
CA SER A 83 -3.89 14.84 -21.29
C SER A 83 -4.25 16.24 -20.78
N LEU A 84 -5.52 16.48 -20.43
CA LEU A 84 -5.97 17.75 -19.88
C LEU A 84 -5.31 18.05 -18.54
N ALA A 85 -5.18 17.04 -17.67
CA ALA A 85 -4.49 17.17 -16.40
C ALA A 85 -3.02 17.55 -16.60
N THR A 86 -2.33 16.87 -17.52
CA THR A 86 -0.94 17.15 -17.86
C THR A 86 -0.78 18.56 -18.40
N LEU A 87 -1.64 18.97 -19.34
CA LEU A 87 -1.62 20.30 -19.93
C LEU A 87 -1.88 21.39 -18.88
N LEU A 88 -2.78 21.16 -17.92
CA LEU A 88 -3.03 22.10 -16.83
C LEU A 88 -1.80 22.29 -15.95
N VAL A 89 -1.11 21.21 -15.55
CA VAL A 89 0.12 21.29 -14.75
C VAL A 89 1.22 22.02 -15.52
N VAL A 90 1.36 21.78 -16.83
CA VAL A 90 2.31 22.49 -17.69
C VAL A 90 1.95 23.98 -17.80
N ALA A 91 0.68 24.31 -18.02
CA ALA A 91 0.21 25.68 -18.11
C ALA A 91 0.44 26.47 -16.81
N LEU A 92 0.13 25.87 -15.66
CA LEU A 92 0.40 26.46 -14.34
C LEU A 92 1.91 26.67 -14.12
N SER A 93 2.74 25.73 -14.55
CA SER A 93 4.20 25.86 -14.49
C SER A 93 4.73 26.97 -15.39
N ALA A 94 4.22 27.08 -16.61
CA ALA A 94 4.56 28.16 -17.53
C ALA A 94 4.12 29.53 -16.99
N ALA A 95 2.93 29.62 -16.40
CA ALA A 95 2.44 30.84 -15.76
C ALA A 95 3.30 31.24 -14.56
N ALA A 96 3.62 30.29 -13.67
CA ALA A 96 4.51 30.53 -12.53
C ALA A 96 5.89 30.98 -12.98
N TRP A 97 6.43 30.43 -14.07
CA TRP A 97 7.69 30.87 -14.66
C TRP A 97 7.60 32.28 -15.24
N ARG A 98 6.57 32.55 -16.06
CA ARG A 98 6.37 33.84 -16.75
C ARG A 98 6.14 35.00 -15.79
N TRP A 99 5.45 34.74 -14.69
CA TRP A 99 5.18 35.74 -13.64
C TRP A 99 6.21 35.72 -12.51
N GLY A 100 7.05 34.68 -12.43
CA GLY A 100 8.11 34.56 -11.44
C GLY A 100 9.13 35.70 -11.45
N GLY A 101 9.31 36.36 -12.60
CA GLY A 101 10.11 37.58 -12.71
C GLY A 101 9.56 38.76 -11.92
N TYR A 102 8.24 38.83 -11.74
CA TYR A 102 7.55 39.88 -10.98
C TYR A 102 7.21 39.42 -9.55
N ALA A 103 6.86 38.14 -9.38
CA ALA A 103 6.41 37.55 -8.14
C ALA A 103 7.26 36.32 -7.79
N LYS A 104 8.42 36.55 -7.18
CA LYS A 104 9.33 35.46 -6.74
C LYS A 104 8.65 34.40 -5.87
N PRO A 105 7.73 34.73 -4.94
CA PRO A 105 7.03 33.72 -4.15
C PRO A 105 6.20 32.74 -4.98
N LEU A 106 5.63 33.17 -6.11
CA LEU A 106 4.87 32.29 -7.01
C LEU A 106 5.78 31.23 -7.64
N LEU A 107 6.95 31.66 -8.14
CA LEU A 107 7.93 30.75 -8.75
C LEU A 107 8.50 29.78 -7.72
N VAL A 108 8.97 30.30 -6.58
CA VAL A 108 9.56 29.46 -5.52
C VAL A 108 8.52 28.48 -4.98
N GLY A 109 7.32 28.96 -4.67
CA GLY A 109 6.27 28.13 -4.08
C GLY A 109 5.76 27.05 -5.03
N TRP A 110 5.51 27.38 -6.29
CA TRP A 110 5.06 26.41 -7.29
C TRP A 110 6.10 25.34 -7.58
N PHE A 111 7.36 25.72 -7.85
CA PHE A 111 8.39 24.74 -8.16
C PHE A 111 8.84 23.95 -6.92
N TRP A 112 8.71 24.50 -5.71
CA TRP A 112 8.84 23.73 -4.48
C TRP A 112 7.80 22.61 -4.43
N PHE A 113 6.52 22.93 -4.67
CA PHE A 113 5.42 21.95 -4.69
C PHE A 113 5.67 20.85 -5.75
N ILE A 114 6.04 21.24 -6.97
CA ILE A 114 6.32 20.27 -8.04
C ILE A 114 7.50 19.37 -7.67
N VAL A 115 8.66 19.95 -7.36
CA VAL A 115 9.91 19.21 -7.20
C VAL A 115 9.88 18.28 -5.99
N THR A 116 9.31 18.72 -4.87
CA THR A 116 9.28 17.90 -3.64
C THR A 116 8.33 16.70 -3.73
N LEU A 117 7.37 16.72 -4.66
CA LEU A 117 6.48 15.58 -4.92
C LEU A 117 7.07 14.56 -5.89
N ILE A 118 8.04 14.90 -6.74
CA ILE A 118 8.59 14.00 -7.77
C ILE A 118 8.91 12.59 -7.23
N PRO A 119 9.54 12.42 -6.05
CA PRO A 119 9.87 11.09 -5.53
C PRO A 119 8.65 10.23 -5.14
N THR A 120 7.50 10.84 -4.86
CA THR A 120 6.32 10.18 -4.27
C THR A 120 5.05 10.28 -5.11
N ILE A 121 5.08 11.07 -6.20
CA ILE A 121 3.92 11.31 -7.08
C ILE A 121 3.57 10.12 -8.00
N GLY A 122 4.41 9.08 -7.99
CA GLY A 122 4.16 7.84 -8.74
C GLY A 122 4.77 7.78 -10.13
N ILE A 123 5.70 8.68 -10.49
CA ILE A 123 6.56 8.51 -11.69
C ILE A 123 7.50 7.31 -11.50
N ILE A 124 8.18 7.29 -10.34
CA ILE A 124 8.88 6.12 -9.82
C ILE A 124 7.88 5.42 -8.90
N LYS A 125 7.32 4.30 -9.34
CA LYS A 125 6.28 3.60 -8.61
C LYS A 125 6.86 2.82 -7.44
N ILE A 126 6.33 3.09 -6.26
CA ILE A 126 6.62 2.39 -5.01
C ILE A 126 5.24 1.97 -4.47
N GLY A 127 4.92 0.68 -4.55
CA GLY A 127 3.60 0.16 -4.19
C GLY A 127 2.46 0.50 -5.16
N ASP A 128 1.25 0.07 -4.79
CA ASP A 128 0.06 0.05 -5.66
C ASP A 128 -0.91 1.24 -5.42
N PHE A 129 -0.44 2.32 -4.80
CA PHE A 129 -1.25 3.52 -4.56
C PHE A 129 -1.05 4.57 -5.65
N SER A 130 -2.12 5.28 -6.02
CA SER A 130 -2.08 6.45 -6.90
C SER A 130 -1.37 7.64 -6.26
N MET A 131 -1.76 7.94 -5.02
CA MET A 131 -1.32 9.05 -4.19
C MET A 131 -1.53 8.70 -2.71
N ALA A 132 -0.98 9.50 -1.80
CA ALA A 132 -1.25 9.39 -0.37
C ALA A 132 -1.15 10.75 0.32
N ASP A 133 -2.14 11.10 1.14
CA ASP A 133 -2.27 12.43 1.75
C ASP A 133 -1.04 12.82 2.58
N ARG A 134 -0.37 11.86 3.23
CA ARG A 134 0.88 12.07 3.99
C ARG A 134 2.02 12.67 3.16
N TYR A 135 1.99 12.56 1.83
CA TYR A 135 3.02 13.15 0.98
C TYR A 135 2.88 14.65 0.81
N LEU A 136 1.76 15.25 1.25
CA LEU A 136 1.53 16.70 1.13
C LEU A 136 2.29 17.56 2.16
N TYR A 137 2.79 16.99 3.26
CA TYR A 137 3.37 17.78 4.35
C TYR A 137 4.49 18.74 3.91
N ILE A 138 5.47 18.24 3.14
CA ILE A 138 6.59 19.05 2.65
C ILE A 138 6.21 19.89 1.42
N PRO A 139 5.50 19.34 0.40
CA PRO A 139 5.09 20.10 -0.77
C PRO A 139 4.18 21.29 -0.47
N GLN A 140 3.28 21.18 0.51
CA GLN A 140 2.34 22.25 0.87
C GLN A 140 3.03 23.52 1.36
N ILE A 141 4.26 23.43 1.88
CA ILE A 141 5.06 24.61 2.25
C ILE A 141 5.18 25.56 1.05
N GLY A 142 5.40 25.02 -0.15
CA GLY A 142 5.48 25.81 -1.38
C GLY A 142 4.17 26.55 -1.67
N LEU A 143 3.04 25.85 -1.55
CA LEU A 143 1.71 26.44 -1.76
C LEU A 143 1.40 27.52 -0.69
N PHE A 144 1.74 27.28 0.57
CA PHE A 144 1.55 28.26 1.65
C PHE A 144 2.40 29.52 1.47
N ILE A 145 3.60 29.43 0.87
CA ILE A 145 4.37 30.62 0.48
C ILE A 145 3.58 31.47 -0.52
N VAL A 146 3.00 30.85 -1.55
CA VAL A 146 2.17 31.54 -2.55
C VAL A 146 0.95 32.18 -1.89
N PHE A 147 0.24 31.44 -1.04
CA PHE A 147 -0.98 31.94 -0.39
C PHE A 147 -0.70 33.05 0.60
N SER A 148 0.34 32.92 1.43
CA SER A 148 0.69 33.95 2.41
C SER A 148 1.05 35.26 1.71
N TRP A 149 1.79 35.19 0.61
CA TRP A 149 2.14 36.36 -0.19
C TRP A 149 0.93 36.99 -0.91
N GLY A 150 0.06 36.17 -1.48
CA GLY A 150 -1.17 36.64 -2.12
C GLY A 150 -2.15 37.27 -1.13
N ALA A 151 -2.37 36.60 0.01
CA ALA A 151 -3.22 37.07 1.09
C ALA A 151 -2.71 38.38 1.67
N TYR A 152 -1.39 38.53 1.86
CA TYR A 152 -0.79 39.79 2.34
C TYR A 152 -1.09 40.97 1.40
N GLN A 153 -0.97 40.79 0.09
CA GLN A 153 -1.26 41.85 -0.88
C GLN A 153 -2.74 42.24 -0.90
N ILE A 154 -3.64 41.26 -0.80
CA ILE A 154 -5.09 41.52 -0.74
C ILE A 154 -5.42 42.22 0.57
N ALA A 155 -4.92 41.71 1.69
CA ALA A 155 -5.20 42.24 3.01
C ALA A 155 -4.74 43.68 3.16
N THR A 156 -3.50 43.99 2.79
CA THR A 156 -2.95 45.35 2.91
C THR A 156 -3.62 46.37 1.99
N ARG A 157 -4.24 45.92 0.90
CA ARG A 157 -4.91 46.81 -0.07
C ARG A 157 -6.40 47.01 0.22
N TRP A 158 -7.09 46.00 0.74
CA TRP A 158 -8.56 45.97 0.78
C TRP A 158 -9.17 45.59 2.13
N LEU A 159 -8.43 45.01 3.07
CA LEU A 159 -8.97 44.50 4.32
C LEU A 159 -8.39 45.24 5.53
N ASN A 160 -9.22 45.53 6.52
CA ASN A 160 -8.73 46.01 7.81
C ASN A 160 -8.30 44.82 8.70
N PRO A 161 -7.50 45.04 9.76
CA PRO A 161 -6.99 43.96 10.62
C PRO A 161 -8.10 43.12 11.28
N ILE A 162 -9.24 43.73 11.61
CA ILE A 162 -10.38 43.04 12.24
C ILE A 162 -11.00 42.05 11.25
N MET A 163 -11.23 42.45 10.00
CA MET A 163 -11.74 41.56 8.95
C MET A 163 -10.80 40.39 8.71
N VAL A 164 -9.49 40.63 8.68
CA VAL A 164 -8.48 39.57 8.54
C VAL A 164 -8.56 38.61 9.73
N ALA A 165 -8.60 39.13 10.96
CA ALA A 165 -8.71 38.30 12.16
C ALA A 165 -9.99 37.45 12.17
N VAL A 166 -11.14 38.04 11.83
CA VAL A 166 -12.42 37.33 11.72
C VAL A 166 -12.34 36.24 10.65
N ALA A 167 -11.80 36.54 9.46
CA ALA A 167 -11.63 35.55 8.40
C ALA A 167 -10.72 34.39 8.83
N CYS A 168 -9.59 34.68 9.48
CA CYS A 168 -8.70 33.66 10.04
C CYS A 168 -9.42 32.79 11.08
N CYS A 169 -10.14 33.39 12.03
CA CYS A 169 -10.91 32.65 13.04
C CYS A 169 -11.98 31.75 12.41
N LEU A 170 -12.70 32.24 11.38
CA LEU A 170 -13.69 31.46 10.65
C LEU A 170 -13.05 30.28 9.91
N ILE A 171 -11.95 30.51 9.19
CA ILE A 171 -11.22 29.44 8.48
C ILE A 171 -10.72 28.39 9.47
N ILE A 172 -10.10 28.81 10.58
CA ILE A 172 -9.63 27.89 11.62
C ILE A 172 -10.80 27.10 12.22
N GLY A 173 -11.92 27.75 12.51
CA GLY A 173 -13.13 27.09 13.00
C GLY A 173 -13.67 26.04 12.03
N LEU A 174 -13.78 26.37 10.75
CA LEU A 174 -14.21 25.45 9.69
C LEU A 174 -13.25 24.26 9.54
N LEU A 175 -11.94 24.50 9.50
CA LEU A 175 -10.94 23.44 9.39
C LEU A 175 -10.91 22.55 10.64
N THR A 176 -11.17 23.12 11.82
CA THR A 176 -11.29 22.36 13.08
C THR A 176 -12.50 21.44 13.04
N LEU A 177 -13.65 21.94 12.57
CA LEU A 177 -14.86 21.12 12.40
C LEU A 177 -14.64 20.02 11.36
N ALA A 178 -14.06 20.35 10.21
CA ALA A 178 -13.73 19.37 9.16
C ALA A 178 -12.79 18.29 9.70
N SER A 179 -11.74 18.67 10.43
CA SER A 179 -10.81 17.73 11.06
C SER A 179 -11.49 16.85 12.10
N TYR A 180 -12.36 17.42 12.92
CA TYR A 180 -13.14 16.67 13.92
C TYR A 180 -14.05 15.62 13.26
N HIS A 181 -14.72 15.98 12.15
CA HIS A 181 -15.51 15.03 11.37
C HIS A 181 -14.64 13.95 10.73
N GLN A 182 -13.51 14.33 10.13
CA GLN A 182 -12.59 13.38 9.48
C GLN A 182 -12.06 12.31 10.45
N VAL A 183 -11.68 12.70 11.66
CA VAL A 183 -11.11 11.77 12.67
C VAL A 183 -12.14 10.72 13.11
N LYS A 184 -13.45 10.98 12.98
CA LYS A 184 -14.49 9.96 13.30
C LYS A 184 -14.39 8.72 12.41
N HIS A 185 -13.97 8.86 11.16
CA HIS A 185 -13.79 7.70 10.28
C HIS A 185 -12.68 6.75 10.78
N TRP A 186 -11.70 7.27 11.53
CA TRP A 186 -10.56 6.50 12.07
C TRP A 186 -10.86 5.77 13.38
N GLN A 187 -12.10 5.83 13.90
CA GLN A 187 -12.47 5.21 15.18
C GLN A 187 -12.34 3.68 15.19
N SER A 188 -12.62 3.02 14.06
CA SER A 188 -12.54 1.57 13.93
C SER A 188 -12.15 1.18 12.50
N SER A 189 -11.65 -0.05 12.32
CA SER A 189 -11.38 -0.57 10.98
C SER A 189 -12.64 -0.59 10.11
N GLY A 190 -13.80 -0.93 10.69
CA GLY A 190 -15.07 -0.98 9.96
C GLY A 190 -15.49 0.40 9.43
N THR A 191 -15.48 1.42 10.28
CA THR A 191 -15.82 2.80 9.87
C THR A 191 -14.80 3.35 8.86
N LEU A 192 -13.52 3.02 9.03
CA LEU A 192 -12.45 3.51 8.17
C LEU A 192 -12.58 2.95 6.75
N PHE A 193 -12.76 1.63 6.63
CA PHE A 193 -12.87 0.99 5.32
C PHE A 193 -14.25 1.16 4.68
N ALA A 194 -15.32 1.33 5.47
CA ALA A 194 -16.60 1.77 4.95
C ALA A 194 -16.49 3.15 4.29
N HIS A 195 -15.87 4.12 4.96
CA HIS A 195 -15.63 5.44 4.38
C HIS A 195 -14.74 5.38 3.13
N ALA A 196 -13.71 4.54 3.11
CA ALA A 196 -12.87 4.36 1.93
C ALA A 196 -13.67 3.83 0.72
N LEU A 197 -14.70 3.01 0.95
CA LEU A 197 -15.63 2.53 -0.08
C LEU A 197 -16.68 3.56 -0.48
N GLU A 198 -17.08 4.47 0.42
CA GLU A 198 -17.91 5.63 0.06
C GLU A 198 -17.15 6.59 -0.86
N VAL A 199 -15.88 6.86 -0.56
CA VAL A 199 -15.00 7.71 -1.37
C VAL A 199 -14.66 7.07 -2.71
N ASN A 200 -14.36 5.76 -2.71
CA ASN A 200 -14.08 5.01 -3.93
C ASN A 200 -14.66 3.58 -3.82
N PRO A 201 -15.82 3.32 -4.45
CA PRO A 201 -16.43 1.98 -4.46
C PRO A 201 -15.56 0.89 -5.12
N HIS A 202 -14.60 1.25 -5.97
CA HIS A 202 -13.69 0.33 -6.65
C HIS A 202 -12.37 0.16 -5.90
N ASN A 203 -12.34 0.48 -4.60
CA ASN A 203 -11.16 0.32 -3.77
C ASN A 203 -10.95 -1.15 -3.36
N TYR A 204 -10.16 -1.87 -4.16
CA TYR A 204 -9.84 -3.28 -3.93
C TYR A 204 -9.27 -3.54 -2.52
N PHE A 205 -8.45 -2.62 -2.00
CA PHE A 205 -7.83 -2.76 -0.68
C PHE A 205 -8.87 -2.61 0.43
N ALA A 206 -9.80 -1.65 0.30
CA ALA A 206 -10.88 -1.46 1.27
C ALA A 206 -11.86 -2.65 1.25
N HIS A 207 -12.19 -3.20 0.07
CA HIS A 207 -12.95 -4.44 -0.04
C HIS A 207 -12.25 -5.60 0.66
N TYR A 208 -10.95 -5.81 0.39
CA TYR A 208 -10.16 -6.86 1.03
C TYR A 208 -10.14 -6.71 2.56
N ALA A 209 -9.90 -5.50 3.06
CA ALA A 209 -9.86 -5.22 4.49
C ALA A 209 -11.23 -5.43 5.17
N MET A 210 -12.33 -5.04 4.53
CA MET A 210 -13.69 -5.35 4.99
C MET A 210 -13.95 -6.86 5.01
N GLY A 211 -13.52 -7.59 3.99
CA GLY A 211 -13.60 -9.05 3.94
C GLY A 211 -12.90 -9.71 5.13
N ARG A 212 -11.66 -9.27 5.43
CA ARG A 212 -10.91 -9.74 6.60
C ARG A 212 -11.57 -9.39 7.93
N LEU A 213 -12.10 -8.17 8.06
CA LEU A 213 -12.81 -7.74 9.27
C LEU A 213 -14.04 -8.63 9.52
N LEU A 214 -14.89 -8.83 8.50
CA LEU A 214 -16.08 -9.68 8.59
C LEU A 214 -15.73 -11.14 8.85
N ALA A 215 -14.67 -11.66 8.21
CA ALA A 215 -14.18 -13.01 8.47
C ALA A 215 -13.70 -13.20 9.91
N SER A 216 -13.06 -12.19 10.51
CA SER A 216 -12.66 -12.23 11.94
C SER A 216 -13.85 -12.22 12.89
N GLN A 217 -14.97 -11.63 12.46
CA GLN A 217 -16.27 -11.67 13.15
C GLN A 217 -17.07 -12.95 12.83
N ARG A 218 -16.49 -13.87 12.04
CA ARG A 218 -17.12 -15.11 11.55
C ARG A 218 -18.32 -14.90 10.62
N GLU A 219 -18.51 -13.68 10.09
CA GLU A 219 -19.53 -13.34 9.09
C GLU A 219 -19.05 -13.70 7.68
N TYR A 220 -18.76 -14.97 7.45
CA TYR A 220 -18.10 -15.43 6.22
C TYR A 220 -18.92 -15.20 4.94
N ASP A 221 -20.26 -15.21 5.01
CA ASP A 221 -21.10 -14.95 3.83
C ASP A 221 -20.91 -13.53 3.29
N ARG A 222 -20.91 -12.54 4.18
CA ARG A 222 -20.64 -11.14 3.80
C ARG A 222 -19.18 -10.93 3.46
N ALA A 223 -18.26 -11.63 4.15
CA ALA A 223 -16.84 -11.57 3.84
C ALA A 223 -16.56 -12.04 2.40
N LEU A 224 -17.24 -13.10 1.94
CA LEU A 224 -17.06 -13.63 0.58
C LEU A 224 -17.44 -12.63 -0.52
N ASP A 225 -18.50 -11.82 -0.34
CA ASP A 225 -18.84 -10.75 -1.30
C ASP A 225 -17.72 -9.70 -1.39
N HIS A 226 -17.22 -9.24 -0.25
CA HIS A 226 -16.11 -8.29 -0.21
C HIS A 226 -14.81 -8.88 -0.78
N PHE A 227 -14.46 -10.13 -0.46
CA PHE A 227 -13.30 -10.81 -1.02
C PHE A 227 -13.42 -11.03 -2.53
N SER A 228 -14.60 -11.41 -3.02
CA SER A 228 -14.85 -11.59 -4.45
C SER A 228 -14.64 -10.27 -5.21
N ARG A 229 -15.18 -9.15 -4.72
CA ARG A 229 -14.95 -7.83 -5.31
C ARG A 229 -13.47 -7.44 -5.30
N ALA A 230 -12.77 -7.67 -4.19
CA ALA A 230 -11.33 -7.39 -4.10
C ALA A 230 -10.51 -8.17 -5.14
N VAL A 231 -10.78 -9.47 -5.29
CA VAL A 231 -10.10 -10.35 -6.25
C VAL A 231 -10.43 -9.96 -7.71
N ASN A 232 -11.66 -9.52 -7.98
CA ASN A 232 -12.05 -9.05 -9.31
C ASN A 232 -11.38 -7.72 -9.68
N LEU A 233 -11.28 -6.79 -8.72
CA LEU A 233 -10.66 -5.48 -8.93
C LEU A 233 -9.12 -5.55 -9.01
N ALA A 234 -8.50 -6.51 -8.34
CA ALA A 234 -7.05 -6.66 -8.32
C ALA A 234 -6.64 -8.14 -8.50
N PRO A 235 -6.81 -8.69 -9.73
CA PRO A 235 -6.63 -10.11 -10.01
C PRO A 235 -5.19 -10.59 -9.86
N ASP A 236 -4.21 -9.69 -9.88
CA ASP A 236 -2.79 -9.94 -9.68
C ASP A 236 -2.40 -10.09 -8.20
N LYS A 237 -3.29 -9.72 -7.26
CA LYS A 237 -3.00 -9.74 -5.82
C LYS A 237 -3.22 -11.12 -5.22
N TYR A 238 -2.13 -11.88 -5.24
CA TYR A 238 -2.03 -13.23 -4.67
C TYR A 238 -2.67 -13.38 -3.28
N THR A 239 -2.32 -12.50 -2.34
CA THR A 239 -2.78 -12.57 -0.93
C THR A 239 -4.31 -12.52 -0.83
N MET A 240 -4.96 -11.73 -1.69
CA MET A 240 -6.42 -11.59 -1.68
C MET A 240 -7.11 -12.87 -2.15
N ARG A 241 -6.51 -13.55 -3.15
CA ARG A 241 -7.00 -14.84 -3.64
C ARG A 241 -6.83 -15.97 -2.62
N ILE A 242 -5.71 -15.99 -1.87
CA ILE A 242 -5.52 -16.92 -0.75
C ILE A 242 -6.62 -16.76 0.29
N ASP A 243 -6.86 -15.53 0.77
CA ASP A 243 -7.85 -15.28 1.80
C ASP A 243 -9.28 -15.54 1.32
N PHE A 244 -9.56 -15.28 0.04
CA PHE A 244 -10.82 -15.66 -0.59
C PHE A 244 -11.00 -17.18 -0.62
N GLY A 245 -9.99 -17.92 -1.08
CA GLY A 245 -10.00 -19.40 -1.07
C GLY A 245 -10.18 -19.98 0.33
N ARG A 246 -9.49 -19.41 1.33
CA ARG A 246 -9.64 -19.75 2.74
C ARG A 246 -11.08 -19.54 3.23
N ALA A 247 -11.68 -18.40 2.92
CA ALA A 247 -13.07 -18.12 3.29
C ALA A 247 -14.06 -19.09 2.62
N LEU A 248 -13.82 -19.47 1.34
CA LEU A 248 -14.62 -20.46 0.63
C LEU A 248 -14.54 -21.84 1.29
N ILE A 249 -13.36 -22.28 1.72
CA ILE A 249 -13.16 -23.55 2.46
C ILE A 249 -13.97 -23.56 3.76
N VAL A 250 -13.94 -22.46 4.53
CA VAL A 250 -14.70 -22.35 5.78
C VAL A 250 -16.21 -22.46 5.54
N LYS A 251 -16.69 -21.92 4.41
CA LYS A 251 -18.09 -22.06 3.97
C LYS A 251 -18.38 -23.38 3.25
N SER A 252 -17.45 -24.33 3.23
CA SER A 252 -17.56 -25.62 2.55
C SER A 252 -17.79 -25.53 1.03
N ARG A 253 -17.48 -24.38 0.42
CA ARG A 253 -17.50 -24.16 -1.04
C ARG A 253 -16.18 -24.66 -1.65
N PHE A 254 -15.90 -25.94 -1.46
CA PHE A 254 -14.58 -26.53 -1.72
C PHE A 254 -14.19 -26.52 -3.20
N ARG A 255 -15.15 -26.73 -4.11
CA ARG A 255 -14.89 -26.69 -5.56
C ARG A 255 -14.43 -25.30 -6.00
N GLU A 256 -15.14 -24.26 -5.60
CA GLU A 256 -14.79 -22.87 -5.93
C GLU A 256 -13.47 -22.46 -5.28
N ALA A 257 -13.22 -22.90 -4.04
CA ALA A 257 -11.92 -22.68 -3.41
C ALA A 257 -10.78 -23.30 -4.22
N LEU A 258 -10.97 -24.53 -4.71
CA LEU A 258 -9.97 -25.20 -5.53
C LEU A 258 -9.71 -24.43 -6.83
N GLU A 259 -10.77 -24.01 -7.54
CA GLU A 259 -10.65 -23.23 -8.78
C GLU A 259 -9.84 -21.94 -8.56
N VAL A 260 -10.14 -21.18 -7.51
CA VAL A 260 -9.41 -19.95 -7.18
C VAL A 260 -7.94 -20.25 -6.86
N LEU A 261 -7.66 -21.26 -6.03
CA LEU A 261 -6.30 -21.59 -5.60
C LEU A 261 -5.45 -22.16 -6.75
N GLU A 262 -6.04 -22.90 -7.68
CA GLU A 262 -5.31 -23.47 -8.82
C GLU A 262 -4.79 -22.42 -9.79
N THR A 263 -5.51 -21.29 -9.93
CA THR A 263 -5.01 -20.15 -10.74
C THR A 263 -3.70 -19.56 -10.22
N LEU A 264 -3.31 -19.84 -8.97
CA LEU A 264 -2.13 -19.29 -8.32
C LEU A 264 -0.87 -20.14 -8.49
N ILE A 265 -1.00 -21.42 -8.88
CA ILE A 265 0.13 -22.35 -8.98
C ILE A 265 1.13 -22.00 -10.11
N PRO A 266 0.70 -21.58 -11.32
CA PRO A 266 1.62 -21.30 -12.44
C PRO A 266 2.52 -20.08 -12.23
N LEU A 267 2.11 -19.21 -11.31
CA LEU A 267 2.77 -17.94 -11.05
C LEU A 267 3.95 -18.23 -10.09
N ASN A 268 5.19 -18.04 -10.55
CA ASN A 268 6.41 -18.29 -9.77
C ASN A 268 6.49 -17.36 -8.53
N HIS A 269 5.75 -17.70 -7.47
CA HIS A 269 5.57 -16.87 -6.27
C HIS A 269 6.66 -17.09 -5.21
N PRO A 270 6.80 -16.17 -4.23
CA PRO A 270 7.68 -16.35 -3.07
C PRO A 270 7.44 -17.69 -2.36
N SER A 271 8.51 -18.34 -1.90
CA SER A 271 8.49 -19.70 -1.34
C SER A 271 7.46 -19.91 -0.21
N HIS A 272 7.41 -18.99 0.77
CA HIS A 272 6.53 -19.11 1.95
C HIS A 272 5.04 -19.13 1.61
N GLN A 273 4.66 -18.49 0.52
CA GLN A 273 3.28 -18.43 0.04
C GLN A 273 2.86 -19.73 -0.64
N ARG A 274 3.80 -20.45 -1.26
CA ARG A 274 3.53 -21.73 -1.93
C ARG A 274 3.12 -22.83 -0.94
N GLY A 275 3.74 -22.89 0.25
CA GLY A 275 3.37 -23.85 1.29
C GLY A 275 1.91 -23.70 1.74
N GLU A 276 1.52 -22.47 2.04
CA GLU A 276 0.13 -22.12 2.42
C GLU A 276 -0.87 -22.46 1.31
N LEU A 277 -0.53 -22.19 0.05
CA LEU A 277 -1.37 -22.51 -1.10
C LEU A 277 -1.66 -24.02 -1.20
N TYR A 278 -0.62 -24.85 -1.16
CA TYR A 278 -0.77 -26.31 -1.21
C TYR A 278 -1.55 -26.85 0.00
N PHE A 279 -1.35 -26.25 1.18
CA PHE A 279 -2.13 -26.59 2.36
C PHE A 279 -3.63 -26.30 2.17
N LEU A 280 -3.99 -25.10 1.71
CA LEU A 280 -5.38 -24.74 1.46
C LEU A 280 -6.01 -25.61 0.35
N LYS A 281 -5.25 -25.93 -0.70
CA LYS A 281 -5.68 -26.88 -1.74
C LYS A 281 -5.93 -28.28 -1.16
N GLY A 282 -5.05 -28.77 -0.30
CA GLY A 282 -5.24 -30.04 0.42
C GLY A 282 -6.52 -30.04 1.26
N LEU A 283 -6.82 -28.95 1.97
CA LEU A 283 -8.07 -28.81 2.73
C LEU A 283 -9.31 -28.82 1.82
N ALA A 284 -9.26 -28.12 0.68
CA ALA A 284 -10.36 -28.12 -0.28
C ALA A 284 -10.59 -29.52 -0.88
N LEU A 285 -9.53 -30.22 -1.28
CA LEU A 285 -9.59 -31.59 -1.81
C LEU A 285 -10.12 -32.59 -0.78
N MET A 286 -9.69 -32.46 0.48
CA MET A 286 -10.19 -33.27 1.59
C MET A 286 -11.69 -33.04 1.80
N GLY A 287 -12.15 -31.78 1.77
CA GLY A 287 -13.57 -31.43 1.85
C GLY A 287 -14.42 -32.00 0.70
N MET A 288 -13.82 -32.26 -0.45
CA MET A 288 -14.45 -32.94 -1.59
C MET A 288 -14.34 -34.47 -1.56
N GLY A 289 -13.74 -35.06 -0.52
CA GLY A 289 -13.52 -36.51 -0.41
C GLY A 289 -12.37 -37.06 -1.26
N ARG A 290 -11.55 -36.20 -1.87
CA ARG A 290 -10.39 -36.58 -2.71
C ARG A 290 -9.14 -36.78 -1.85
N SER A 291 -9.20 -37.75 -0.94
CA SER A 291 -8.20 -37.93 0.13
C SER A 291 -6.77 -38.20 -0.37
N GLY A 292 -6.59 -38.96 -1.45
CA GLY A 292 -5.26 -39.25 -2.00
C GLY A 292 -4.57 -38.01 -2.58
N GLU A 293 -5.34 -37.15 -3.25
CA GLU A 293 -4.81 -35.88 -3.77
C GLU A 293 -4.58 -34.85 -2.66
N ALA A 294 -5.44 -34.84 -1.63
CA ALA A 294 -5.24 -34.01 -0.45
C ALA A 294 -3.92 -34.35 0.26
N GLU A 295 -3.62 -35.64 0.43
CA GLU A 295 -2.36 -36.12 1.02
C GLU A 295 -1.14 -35.64 0.24
N SER A 296 -1.14 -35.80 -1.08
CA SER A 296 -0.07 -35.29 -1.94
C SER A 296 0.15 -33.78 -1.77
N ASN A 297 -0.93 -32.99 -1.71
CA ASN A 297 -0.83 -31.54 -1.51
C ASN A 297 -0.32 -31.17 -0.11
N PHE A 298 -0.69 -31.90 0.94
CA PHE A 298 -0.12 -31.68 2.27
C PHE A 298 1.38 -32.01 2.33
N ILE A 299 1.82 -33.06 1.64
CA ILE A 299 3.26 -33.39 1.52
C ILE A 299 4.00 -32.27 0.77
N HIS A 300 3.43 -31.76 -0.33
CA HIS A 300 4.01 -30.63 -1.06
C HIS A 300 4.14 -29.36 -0.19
N ALA A 301 3.12 -29.06 0.62
CA ALA A 301 3.16 -27.94 1.55
C ALA A 301 4.34 -28.09 2.54
N LEU A 302 4.49 -29.27 3.16
CA LEU A 302 5.57 -29.56 4.11
C LEU A 302 6.96 -29.49 3.48
N ASN A 303 7.12 -30.00 2.26
CA ASN A 303 8.41 -29.99 1.56
C ASN A 303 8.83 -28.57 1.18
N THR A 304 7.89 -27.74 0.76
CA THR A 304 8.15 -26.33 0.41
C THR A 304 8.66 -25.53 1.62
N ASP A 305 8.03 -25.70 2.78
CA ASP A 305 8.47 -25.03 4.01
C ASP A 305 9.82 -25.58 4.52
N SER A 306 10.08 -26.89 4.30
CA SER A 306 11.36 -27.50 4.67
C SER A 306 12.54 -27.00 3.82
N GLU A 307 12.32 -26.73 2.54
CA GLU A 307 13.29 -26.08 1.66
C GLU A 307 13.54 -24.62 2.07
N GLU A 308 12.49 -23.91 2.51
CA GLU A 308 12.64 -22.55 3.04
C GLU A 308 13.44 -22.52 4.36
N TYR A 309 13.16 -23.45 5.27
CA TYR A 309 13.97 -23.62 6.47
C TYR A 309 15.43 -23.93 6.12
N ALA A 310 15.65 -24.88 5.20
CA ALA A 310 16.99 -25.23 4.74
C ALA A 310 17.71 -24.06 4.07
N ASN A 311 17.02 -23.25 3.24
CA ASN A 311 17.60 -22.10 2.54
C ASN A 311 17.86 -20.90 3.48
N ASN A 312 16.96 -20.63 4.43
CA ASN A 312 17.15 -19.59 5.44
C ASN A 312 18.25 -19.97 6.44
N VAL A 313 18.38 -21.26 6.78
CA VAL A 313 19.50 -21.78 7.58
C VAL A 313 20.79 -21.77 6.77
N ALA A 314 20.79 -22.16 5.49
CA ALA A 314 21.97 -22.08 4.62
C ALA A 314 22.45 -20.64 4.42
N SER A 315 21.55 -19.65 4.37
CA SER A 315 21.92 -18.22 4.32
C SER A 315 22.44 -17.66 5.65
N LYS A 316 22.27 -18.40 6.76
CA LYS A 316 22.76 -18.07 8.11
C LYS A 316 23.86 -19.00 8.62
N SER A 317 24.19 -20.06 7.88
CA SER A 317 25.12 -21.10 8.29
C SER A 317 26.40 -21.01 7.46
N ASP A 318 27.15 -19.94 7.70
CA ASP A 318 28.63 -19.97 7.66
C ASP A 318 29.21 -20.39 9.03
N SER A 319 28.37 -20.91 9.92
CA SER A 319 28.76 -21.50 11.19
C SER A 319 27.98 -22.79 11.39
N GLY A 320 28.68 -23.91 11.21
CA GLY A 320 28.15 -25.26 11.26
C GLY A 320 27.33 -25.54 12.52
N GLY A 321 26.12 -26.03 12.31
CA GLY A 321 25.25 -26.53 13.36
C GLY A 321 24.20 -27.45 12.76
N THR A 322 24.40 -28.75 12.88
CA THR A 322 23.47 -29.82 12.51
C THR A 322 22.22 -29.71 13.38
N ILE A 323 21.04 -29.61 12.75
CA ILE A 323 19.76 -29.57 13.47
C ILE A 323 19.14 -30.96 13.43
N ASP A 324 18.95 -31.53 14.63
CA ASP A 324 18.37 -32.84 14.87
C ASP A 324 16.86 -32.84 14.54
N ARG A 325 16.39 -33.87 13.81
CA ARG A 325 15.02 -34.01 13.31
C ARG A 325 14.06 -34.68 14.30
N GLY A 326 14.54 -35.03 15.50
CA GLY A 326 13.72 -35.71 16.50
C GLY A 326 13.48 -34.84 17.72
N GLU A 327 12.43 -34.01 17.73
CA GLU A 327 11.65 -33.67 18.94
C GLU A 327 10.58 -32.60 18.67
N ILE A 328 9.40 -33.02 18.19
CA ILE A 328 8.14 -32.34 18.55
C ILE A 328 7.07 -33.42 18.75
N ARG A 329 7.09 -34.08 19.91
CA ARG A 329 5.93 -34.84 20.41
C ARG A 329 4.93 -33.85 20.99
N VAL A 330 4.06 -33.28 20.15
CA VAL A 330 2.82 -32.69 20.66
C VAL A 330 1.89 -33.86 21.02
N GLY A 331 1.53 -33.95 22.30
CA GLY A 331 0.55 -34.93 22.79
C GLY A 331 -0.81 -34.71 22.13
N VAL A 332 -1.08 -35.42 21.04
CA VAL A 332 -2.38 -35.46 20.35
C VAL A 332 -2.80 -36.92 20.27
N LYS A 333 -3.91 -37.26 20.94
CA LYS A 333 -4.48 -38.60 20.92
C LYS A 333 -4.69 -39.08 19.48
N ARG A 334 -4.21 -40.30 19.20
CA ARG A 334 -4.15 -41.01 17.90
C ARG A 334 -5.51 -41.27 17.22
N GLU A 335 -6.62 -40.82 17.79
CA GLU A 335 -7.98 -41.19 17.37
C GLU A 335 -8.59 -40.28 16.29
N THR A 336 -7.87 -39.26 15.80
CA THR A 336 -8.28 -38.49 14.61
C THR A 336 -7.38 -38.85 13.43
N SER A 337 -8.00 -39.22 12.30
CA SER A 337 -7.37 -39.69 11.06
C SER A 337 -6.02 -39.03 10.75
N HIS A 338 -5.02 -39.80 10.30
CA HIS A 338 -3.66 -39.37 9.96
C HIS A 338 -3.59 -38.05 9.15
N LEU A 339 -4.54 -37.82 8.24
CA LEU A 339 -4.73 -36.57 7.48
C LEU A 339 -5.04 -35.34 8.35
N VAL A 340 -5.90 -35.48 9.36
CA VAL A 340 -6.22 -34.43 10.34
C VAL A 340 -5.01 -34.17 11.25
N TYR A 341 -4.21 -35.18 11.54
CA TYR A 341 -2.97 -35.04 12.32
C TYR A 341 -1.90 -34.26 11.54
N LEU A 342 -1.66 -34.60 10.26
CA LEU A 342 -0.74 -33.85 9.40
C LEU A 342 -1.21 -32.42 9.13
N ALA A 343 -2.52 -32.23 8.88
CA ALA A 343 -3.09 -30.90 8.72
C ALA A 343 -3.00 -30.05 10.00
N LYS A 344 -3.18 -30.66 11.18
CA LYS A 344 -3.03 -29.98 12.48
C LYS A 344 -1.57 -29.64 12.80
N ILE A 345 -0.61 -30.49 12.46
CA ILE A 345 0.82 -30.20 12.63
C ILE A 345 1.27 -29.08 11.69
N GLY A 346 0.88 -29.15 10.41
CA GLY A 346 1.17 -28.09 9.44
C GLY A 346 0.57 -26.74 9.85
N TYR A 347 -0.71 -26.73 10.24
CA TYR A 347 -1.38 -25.51 10.71
C TYR A 347 -0.82 -24.99 12.04
N ALA A 348 -0.48 -25.87 12.99
CA ALA A 348 0.11 -25.47 14.26
C ALA A 348 1.50 -24.84 14.08
N ASN A 349 2.33 -25.40 13.20
CA ASN A 349 3.63 -24.83 12.87
C ASN A 349 3.50 -23.45 12.20
N TRP A 350 2.60 -23.31 11.21
CA TRP A 350 2.31 -22.02 10.57
C TRP A 350 1.82 -20.95 11.56
N ARG A 351 0.92 -21.31 12.50
CA ARG A 351 0.38 -20.36 13.48
C ARG A 351 1.43 -19.92 14.51
N LEU A 352 2.32 -20.83 14.92
CA LEU A 352 3.42 -20.54 15.83
C LEU A 352 4.44 -19.58 15.18
N ASP A 353 4.69 -19.70 13.88
CA ASP A 353 5.58 -18.80 13.16
C ASP A 353 4.99 -17.39 12.99
N GLN A 354 3.67 -17.28 12.73
CA GLN A 354 2.99 -15.98 12.69
C GLN A 354 3.01 -15.26 14.06
N GLU A 355 2.81 -15.99 15.16
CA GLU A 355 2.90 -15.41 16.51
C GLU A 355 4.31 -14.95 16.88
N LYS A 356 5.34 -15.70 16.48
CA LYS A 356 6.75 -15.30 16.70
C LYS A 356 7.10 -14.06 15.90
N MET A 357 6.68 -13.96 14.65
CA MET A 357 6.89 -12.77 13.82
C MET A 357 6.15 -11.54 14.38
N TYR A 358 4.91 -11.71 14.84
CA TYR A 358 4.12 -10.65 15.45
C TYR A 358 4.74 -10.15 16.77
N LYS A 359 5.17 -11.05 17.66
CA LYS A 359 5.88 -10.67 18.91
C LYS A 359 7.21 -10.00 18.64
N LYS A 360 7.94 -10.44 17.61
CA LYS A 360 9.22 -9.85 17.22
C LYS A 360 9.05 -8.44 16.63
N GLN A 361 7.95 -8.19 15.91
CA GLN A 361 7.60 -6.85 15.44
C GLN A 361 7.16 -5.93 16.58
N LYS A 362 6.37 -6.44 17.54
CA LYS A 362 5.95 -5.68 18.71
C LYS A 362 7.14 -5.28 19.61
N ASN A 363 8.05 -6.22 19.86
CA ASN A 363 9.25 -5.98 20.67
C ASN A 363 10.34 -5.16 19.94
N ALA A 364 10.17 -4.89 18.65
CA ALA A 364 11.04 -3.97 17.89
C ALA A 364 10.43 -2.56 17.78
N SER A 365 9.20 -2.37 18.29
CA SER A 365 8.46 -1.10 18.32
C SER A 365 8.24 -0.54 19.73
N GLU A 366 8.64 -1.29 20.76
CA GLU A 366 8.87 -0.86 22.14
C GLU A 366 10.38 -0.69 22.34
#